data_AF-A0AAD3RQF6-F1
#
_entry.id   AF-A0AAD3RQF6-F1
#
_cell.length_a   1.000
_cell.length_b   1.000
_cell.length_c   1.000
_cell.angle_alpha   90.00
_cell.angle_beta   90.00
_cell.angle_gamma   90.00
#
_symmetry.space_group_name_H-M   'P 1'
#
loop_
_entity.id
_entity.type
_entity.pdbx_description
1 polymer ?
#
loop_
_entity_poly.entity_id
_entity_poly.type
_entity_poly.pdbx_seq_one_letter_code
_entity_poly.pdbx_strand_id
1 'polypeptide(L)' 'VTNDSTGQNVIVRIVDKCQSGGLVLETDAFNAIDKDGKGKHYGHMLTTYKFVGC' A
#
# COMPACT_ATOMS: atom_id res chain seq x y z
N VAL A 1 -4.71 -4.38 0.90
CA VAL A 1 -3.47 -3.84 1.50
C VAL A 1 -3.89 -2.92 2.63
N THR A 2 -3.35 -3.11 3.82
CA THR A 2 -3.70 -2.36 5.02
C THR A 2 -2.47 -1.65 5.54
N ASN A 3 -2.56 -0.35 5.82
CA ASN A 3 -1.52 0.39 6.53
C ASN A 3 -1.56 -0.01 8.01
N ASP A 4 -0.45 -0.55 8.52
CA ASP A 4 -0.38 -1.10 9.88
C ASP A 4 -0.44 0.00 10.96
N SER A 5 -0.06 1.24 10.64
CA SER A 5 -0.10 2.36 11.60
C SER A 5 -1.49 2.98 11.74
N THR A 6 -2.28 3.02 10.65
CA THR A 6 -3.57 3.72 10.61
C THR A 6 -4.78 2.80 10.50
N GLY A 7 -4.58 1.52 10.14
CA GLY A 7 -5.64 0.55 9.88
C GLY A 7 -6.39 0.78 8.57
N GLN A 8 -6.02 1.80 7.78
CA GLN A 8 -6.67 2.10 6.50
C GLN A 8 -6.30 1.05 5.47
N ASN A 9 -7.25 0.73 4.59
CA ASN A 9 -7.06 -0.31 3.60
C ASN A 9 -7.59 0.06 2.22
N VAL A 10 -7.01 -0.59 1.22
CA VAL A 10 -7.38 -0.48 -0.19
C VAL A 10 -7.25 -1.87 -0.85
N ILE A 11 -8.17 -2.19 -1.77
CA ILE A 11 -8.05 -3.36 -2.65
C ILE A 11 -7.36 -2.91 -3.94
N VAL A 12 -6.33 -3.63 -4.36
CA VAL A 12 -5.56 -3.35 -5.58
C VAL A 12 -5.43 -4.62 -6.42
N ARG A 13 -5.18 -4.45 -7.72
CA ARG A 13 -4.88 -5.54 -8.65
C ARG A 13 -3.37 -5.56 -8.92
N ILE A 14 -2.77 -6.74 -8.88
CA ILE A 14 -1.37 -6.94 -9.28
C ILE A 14 -1.31 -6.89 -10.81
N VAL A 15 -0.55 -5.96 -11.37
CA VAL A 15 -0.42 -5.75 -12.82
C VAL A 15 1.03 -5.82 -13.34
N ASP A 16 2.01 -5.82 -12.43
CA ASP A 16 3.44 -5.86 -12.76
C ASP A 16 4.25 -6.55 -11.64
N LYS A 17 5.50 -6.91 -11.94
CA LYS A 17 6.49 -7.42 -10.99
C LYS A 17 7.66 -6.44 -10.86
N CYS A 18 7.78 -5.82 -9.69
CA CYS A 18 8.87 -4.91 -9.36
C CYS A 18 9.93 -5.58 -8.46
N GLN A 19 11.18 -5.11 -8.47
CA GLN A 19 12.31 -5.69 -7.71
C GLN A 19 12.55 -5.06 -6.32
N SER A 20 11.51 -4.52 -5.66
CA SER A 20 11.65 -3.78 -4.40
C SER A 20 11.50 -4.63 -3.12
N GLY A 21 11.16 -5.92 -3.25
CA GLY A 21 10.91 -6.79 -2.08
C GLY A 21 9.60 -6.50 -1.34
N GLY A 22 8.70 -5.70 -1.92
CA GLY A 22 7.40 -5.33 -1.35
C GLY A 22 6.36 -5.00 -2.43
N LEU A 23 5.35 -4.21 -2.07
CA LEU A 23 4.35 -3.71 -3.01
C LEU A 23 4.73 -2.30 -3.48
N VAL A 24 4.78 -2.10 -4.79
CA VAL A 24 4.84 -0.77 -5.39
C VAL A 24 3.41 -0.40 -5.75
N LEU A 25 2.83 0.51 -4.97
CA LEU A 25 1.47 0.98 -5.18
C LEU A 25 1.48 2.18 -6.13
N GLU A 26 0.50 2.22 -7.02
CA GLU A 26 0.16 3.44 -7.74
C GLU A 26 -0.15 4.58 -6.75
N THR A 27 0.14 5.82 -7.16
CA THR A 27 0.07 6.99 -6.27
C THR A 27 -1.30 7.15 -5.61
N ASP A 28 -2.39 6.89 -6.34
CA ASP A 28 -3.75 7.00 -5.80
C ASP A 28 -4.03 5.95 -4.71
N ALA A 29 -3.55 4.71 -4.91
CA ALA A 29 -3.70 3.64 -3.93
C ALA A 29 -2.82 3.89 -2.68
N PHE A 30 -1.62 4.42 -2.87
CA PHE A 30 -0.75 4.85 -1.77
C PHE A 30 -1.42 5.93 -0.93
N ASN A 31 -1.89 7.00 -1.57
CA ASN A 31 -2.56 8.13 -0.91
C ASN A 31 -3.87 7.72 -0.22
N ALA A 32 -4.56 6.68 -0.71
CA ALA A 32 -5.78 6.18 -0.08
C ALA A 32 -5.56 5.67 1.34
N ILE A 33 -4.36 5.14 1.65
CA ILE A 33 -4.03 4.52 2.94
C ILE A 33 -2.96 5.29 3.75
N ASP A 34 -2.42 6.40 3.22
CA ASP A 34 -1.47 7.28 3.90
C ASP A 34 -2.14 8.54 4.50
N LYS A 35 -3.23 8.39 5.27
CA LYS A 35 -3.95 9.57 5.78
C LYS A 35 -3.23 10.34 6.88
N ASP A 36 -2.25 9.72 7.55
CA ASP A 36 -1.38 10.40 8.51
C ASP A 36 -0.15 11.05 7.84
N GLY A 37 0.02 10.86 6.52
CA GLY A 37 1.08 11.46 5.70
C GLY A 37 2.49 10.91 5.98
N LYS A 38 2.61 9.91 6.87
CA LYS A 38 3.91 9.36 7.26
C LYS A 38 4.52 8.52 6.16
N GLY A 39 3.71 7.82 5.38
CA GLY A 39 4.14 7.03 4.24
C GLY A 39 4.90 7.88 3.24
N LYS A 40 4.33 9.02 2.84
CA LYS A 40 4.97 9.99 1.96
C LYS A 40 6.23 10.59 2.57
N HIS A 41 6.21 10.90 3.87
CA HIS A 41 7.38 11.44 4.56
C HIS A 41 8.57 10.47 4.60
N TYR A 42 8.32 9.19 4.87
CA TYR A 42 9.36 8.14 4.92
C TYR A 42 9.66 7.49 3.57
N GLY A 43 8.87 7.79 2.53
CA GLY A 43 8.96 7.18 1.20
C GLY A 43 8.43 5.75 1.12
N HIS A 44 7.88 5.20 2.22
CA HIS A 44 7.31 3.86 2.28
C HIS A 44 6.37 3.71 3.49
N MET A 45 5.53 2.66 3.47
CA MET A 45 4.67 2.26 4.58
C MET A 45 4.92 0.80 4.95
N LEU A 46 4.78 0.46 6.22
CA LEU A 46 4.60 -0.92 6.64
C LEU A 46 3.14 -1.32 6.41
N THR A 47 2.96 -2.45 5.72
CA THR A 47 1.63 -2.91 5.34
C THR A 47 1.48 -4.41 5.47
N THR A 48 0.30 -4.83 5.88
CA THR A 48 -0.18 -6.21 5.76
C THR A 48 -1.09 -6.37 4.53
N TYR A 49 -1.06 -7.54 3.90
CA TYR A 49 -1.92 -7.83 2.75
C TYR A 49 -2.40 -9.28 2.75
N LYS A 50 -3.50 -9.51 2.03
CA LYS A 50 -4.07 -10.83 1.74
C LYS A 50 -4.58 -10.85 0.31
N PHE A 51 -4.52 -12.01 -0.33
CA PHE A 51 -5.20 -12.22 -1.61
C PHE A 51 -6.71 -12.28 -1.39
N VAL A 52 -7.46 -11.70 -2.33
CA VAL A 52 -8.93 -11.68 -2.35
C VAL A 52 -9.40 -12.04 -3.76
N GLY A 53 -10.65 -12.48 -3.87
CA GLY A 53 -11.29 -12.65 -5.18
C GLY A 53 -11.32 -11.33 -5.94
N CYS A 54 -11.07 -11.41 -7.25
CA CYS A 54 -11.22 -10.27 -8.16
C CYS A 54 -12.69 -10.03 -8.50
#